data_AF-A0A2G5TSY0-F1
#
_entry.id   AF-A0A2G5TSY0-F1
#
_cell.length_a   1.000
_cell.length_b   1.000
_cell.length_c   1.000
_cell.angle_alpha   90.00
_cell.angle_beta   90.00
_cell.angle_gamma   90.00
#
_symmetry.space_group_name_H-M   'P 1'
#
loop_
_entity.id
_entity.type
_entity.pdbx_description
1 polymer ?
#
loop_
_entity_poly.entity_id
_entity_poly.type
_entity_poly.pdbx_seq_one_letter_code
_entity_poly.pdbx_strand_id
1 'polypeptide(L)'
;MHTMHFQLQFFKIVWAVWRRFERNSMSAKVFGQKCLDEKLLLISDDTVTIFDKFTIDHSEIQGPRLHEWRKIMRDNLLQYFDLVVRPCLEWNFTEMEINFALSQIVWNYASRKLLGQTLQAADSFLAEISENLHEYYHNELKIKNYAPRLAVIMDMVNGVLKNQLEHEKTMEMAFLFDMLSIMVSEPAFFTV
;
A
#
# COMPACT_ATOMS: atom_id res chain seq x y z
N MET A 1 -7.70 21.83 -18.18
CA MET A 1 -6.60 22.24 -17.28
C MET A 1 -6.89 21.90 -15.82
N HIS A 2 -8.09 22.17 -15.28
CA HIS A 2 -8.49 21.77 -13.92
C HIS A 2 -8.45 20.25 -13.64
N THR A 3 -8.86 19.41 -14.60
CA THR A 3 -8.91 17.94 -14.42
C THR A 3 -7.53 17.30 -14.26
N MET A 4 -6.53 17.71 -15.04
CA MET A 4 -5.16 17.17 -14.93
C MET A 4 -4.49 17.52 -13.59
N HIS A 5 -4.77 18.71 -13.06
CA HIS A 5 -4.23 19.11 -11.76
C HIS A 5 -4.79 18.22 -10.64
N PHE A 6 -6.10 17.95 -10.65
CA PHE A 6 -6.74 17.06 -9.70
C PHE A 6 -6.22 15.62 -9.81
N GLN A 7 -6.09 15.08 -11.03
CA GLN A 7 -5.54 13.73 -11.27
C GLN A 7 -4.11 13.59 -10.72
N LEU A 8 -3.25 14.59 -10.92
CA LEU A 8 -1.90 14.58 -10.39
C LEU A 8 -1.87 14.68 -8.87
N GLN A 9 -2.73 15.50 -8.26
CA GLN A 9 -2.86 15.59 -6.80
C GLN A 9 -3.32 14.27 -6.20
N PHE A 10 -4.33 13.64 -6.81
CA PHE A 10 -4.81 12.32 -6.40
C PHE A 10 -3.68 11.29 -6.48
N PHE A 11 -2.95 11.24 -7.59
CA PHE A 11 -1.83 10.34 -7.77
C PHE A 11 -0.73 10.56 -6.72
N LYS A 12 -0.33 11.82 -6.49
CA LYS A 12 0.65 12.18 -5.44
C LYS A 12 0.26 11.67 -4.06
N ILE A 13 -1.03 11.61 -3.75
CA ILE A 13 -1.51 11.07 -2.48
C ILE A 13 -1.34 9.55 -2.47
N VAL A 14 -1.87 8.84 -3.47
CA VAL A 14 -2.08 7.38 -3.36
C VAL A 14 -0.94 6.52 -3.89
N TRP A 15 0.00 7.07 -4.67
CA TRP A 15 0.98 6.28 -5.44
C TRP A 15 1.80 5.32 -4.57
N ALA A 16 2.26 5.79 -3.39
CA ALA A 16 3.16 5.02 -2.54
C ALA A 16 2.44 3.86 -1.87
N VAL A 17 1.27 4.10 -1.26
CA VAL A 17 0.47 3.04 -0.60
C VAL A 17 -0.06 2.04 -1.62
N TRP A 18 -0.48 2.51 -2.80
CA TRP A 18 -0.91 1.67 -3.92
C TRP A 18 0.22 0.72 -4.35
N ARG A 19 1.42 1.27 -4.61
CA ARG A 19 2.57 0.48 -5.05
C ARG A 19 3.01 -0.53 -3.99
N ARG A 20 3.04 -0.14 -2.71
CA ARG A 20 3.40 -1.03 -1.60
C ARG A 20 2.44 -2.22 -1.53
N PHE A 21 1.13 -1.99 -1.60
CA PHE A 21 0.15 -3.08 -1.59
C PHE A 21 0.28 -3.99 -2.82
N GLU A 22 0.29 -3.41 -4.01
CA GLU A 22 0.31 -4.16 -5.27
C GLU A 22 1.58 -4.98 -5.45
N ARG A 23 2.77 -4.43 -5.13
CA ARG A 23 4.02 -5.20 -5.22
C ARG A 23 4.04 -6.37 -4.24
N ASN A 24 3.48 -6.22 -3.05
CA ASN A 24 3.41 -7.31 -2.08
C ASN A 24 2.42 -8.40 -2.50
N SER A 25 1.21 -8.04 -2.94
CA SER A 25 0.23 -9.02 -3.43
C SER A 25 0.73 -9.74 -4.70
N MET A 26 1.41 -9.04 -5.60
CA MET A 26 2.05 -9.64 -6.77
C MET A 26 3.19 -10.58 -6.38
N SER A 27 4.03 -10.19 -5.41
CA SER A 27 5.14 -11.04 -4.94
C SER A 27 4.63 -12.34 -4.30
N ALA A 28 3.53 -12.26 -3.53
CA ALA A 28 2.85 -13.45 -3.02
C ALA A 28 2.41 -14.38 -4.17
N LYS A 29 1.80 -13.82 -5.22
CA LYS A 29 1.34 -14.58 -6.39
C LYS A 29 2.49 -15.24 -7.15
N VAL A 30 3.60 -14.52 -7.35
CA VAL A 30 4.73 -14.98 -8.18
C VAL A 30 5.60 -16.00 -7.45
N PHE A 31 5.90 -15.78 -6.16
CA PHE A 31 6.86 -16.60 -5.43
C PHE A 31 6.22 -17.58 -4.44
N GLY A 32 4.91 -17.49 -4.21
CA GLY A 32 4.22 -18.35 -3.24
C GLY A 32 4.84 -18.23 -1.85
N GLN A 33 4.96 -19.36 -1.16
CA GLN A 33 5.51 -19.42 0.21
C GLN A 33 6.93 -18.84 0.33
N LYS A 34 7.76 -18.93 -0.73
CA LYS A 34 9.11 -18.33 -0.73
C LYS A 34 9.09 -16.82 -0.54
N CYS A 35 8.00 -16.15 -0.90
CA CYS A 35 7.82 -14.72 -0.65
C CYS A 35 7.96 -14.40 0.85
N LEU A 36 7.34 -15.21 1.72
CA LEU A 36 7.45 -15.02 3.17
C LEU A 36 8.76 -15.53 3.74
N ASP A 37 9.18 -16.72 3.35
CA ASP A 37 10.31 -17.43 3.95
C ASP A 37 11.64 -16.70 3.66
N GLU A 38 11.77 -16.18 2.44
CA GLU A 38 12.99 -15.50 1.97
C GLU A 38 12.81 -13.98 1.87
N LYS A 39 11.63 -13.45 2.21
CA LYS A 39 11.29 -12.02 2.09
C LYS A 39 11.53 -11.46 0.67
N LEU A 40 11.05 -12.19 -0.34
CA LEU A 40 11.16 -11.79 -1.75
C LEU A 40 10.13 -10.71 -2.09
N LEU A 41 10.59 -9.57 -2.62
CA LEU A 41 9.74 -8.46 -3.04
C LEU A 41 10.09 -8.03 -4.46
N LEU A 42 9.09 -7.97 -5.35
CA LEU A 42 9.21 -7.36 -6.67
C LEU A 42 9.39 -5.85 -6.54
N ILE A 43 10.45 -5.31 -7.15
CA ILE A 43 10.67 -3.86 -7.23
C ILE A 43 10.25 -3.32 -8.61
N SER A 44 10.43 -4.14 -9.66
CA SER A 44 9.96 -3.94 -11.03
C SER A 44 9.25 -5.21 -11.54
N ASP A 45 8.99 -5.25 -12.84
CA ASP A 45 8.48 -6.38 -13.62
C ASP A 45 9.51 -7.50 -13.82
N ASP A 46 10.81 -7.17 -13.81
CA ASP A 46 11.90 -8.12 -14.07
C ASP A 46 12.88 -8.29 -12.89
N THR A 47 12.72 -7.51 -11.81
CA THR A 47 13.68 -7.46 -10.70
C THR A 47 13.01 -7.73 -9.36
N VAL A 48 13.60 -8.67 -8.62
CA VAL A 48 13.23 -9.04 -7.24
C VAL A 48 14.36 -8.68 -6.29
N THR A 49 14.01 -8.30 -5.07
CA THR A 49 14.94 -8.16 -3.96
C THR A 49 14.65 -9.15 -2.86
N ILE A 50 15.71 -9.58 -2.18
CA ILE A 50 15.62 -10.24 -0.89
C ILE A 50 15.62 -9.12 0.13
N PHE A 51 14.45 -8.77 0.67
CA PHE A 51 14.27 -7.54 1.44
C PHE A 51 15.20 -7.49 2.67
N ASP A 52 15.45 -8.63 3.31
CA ASP A 52 16.36 -8.71 4.46
C ASP A 52 17.83 -8.45 4.10
N LYS A 53 18.22 -8.68 2.84
CA LYS A 53 19.58 -8.46 2.32
C LYS A 53 19.70 -7.16 1.53
N PHE A 54 18.63 -6.38 1.43
CA PHE A 54 18.62 -5.16 0.64
C PHE A 54 19.49 -4.09 1.29
N THR A 55 20.54 -3.67 0.57
CA THR A 55 21.42 -2.57 0.96
C THR A 55 21.19 -1.39 0.03
N ILE A 56 20.86 -0.24 0.61
CA ILE A 56 20.78 1.03 -0.13
C ILE A 56 22.10 1.77 0.10
N ASP A 57 22.70 2.29 -0.97
CA ASP A 57 23.81 3.23 -0.82
C ASP A 57 23.27 4.56 -0.30
N HIS A 58 23.78 4.99 0.84
CA HIS A 58 23.39 6.22 1.52
C HIS A 58 24.52 7.24 1.55
N SER A 59 25.58 7.06 0.76
CA SER A 59 26.73 7.97 0.70
C SER A 59 26.33 9.44 0.48
N GLU A 60 25.25 9.68 -0.26
CA GLU A 60 24.70 11.01 -0.54
C GLU A 60 23.62 11.49 0.46
N ILE A 61 23.16 10.63 1.37
CA ILE A 61 22.16 10.99 2.38
C ILE A 61 22.88 11.23 3.70
N GLN A 62 22.82 12.47 4.20
CA GLN A 62 23.44 12.86 5.46
C GLN A 62 22.38 13.15 6.51
N GLY A 63 22.67 12.90 7.78
CA GLY A 63 21.75 13.24 8.87
C GLY A 63 22.18 12.62 10.20
N PRO A 64 22.03 13.35 11.33
CA PRO A 64 22.53 12.91 12.63
C PRO A 64 21.84 11.64 13.16
N ARG A 65 20.66 11.29 12.61
CA ARG A 65 19.85 10.12 13.03
C ARG A 65 19.47 9.19 11.88
N LEU A 66 20.21 9.23 10.78
CA LEU A 66 19.92 8.44 9.58
C LEU A 66 19.78 6.93 9.88
N HIS A 67 20.60 6.37 10.77
CA HIS A 67 20.52 4.95 11.12
C HIS A 67 19.19 4.56 11.79
N GLU A 68 18.70 5.39 12.72
CA GLU A 68 17.42 5.17 13.41
C GLU A 68 16.26 5.25 12.41
N TRP A 69 16.27 6.27 11.56
CA TRP A 69 15.28 6.42 10.49
C TRP A 69 15.25 5.22 9.54
N ARG A 70 16.42 4.73 9.10
CA ARG A 70 16.51 3.54 8.24
C ARG A 70 15.88 2.31 8.88
N LYS A 71 16.11 2.10 10.17
CA LYS A 71 15.52 0.98 10.89
C LYS A 71 14.00 1.08 10.91
N ILE A 72 13.45 2.26 11.23
CA ILE A 72 12.00 2.49 11.23
C ILE A 72 11.40 2.25 9.83
N MET A 73 12.04 2.76 8.79
CA MET A 73 11.61 2.55 7.40
C MET A 73 11.61 1.07 7.00
N ARG A 74 12.66 0.34 7.38
CA ARG A 74 12.78 -1.10 7.14
C ARG A 74 11.66 -1.86 7.85
N ASP A 75 11.43 -1.56 9.12
CA ASP A 75 10.43 -2.24 9.93
C ASP A 75 9.01 -1.98 9.38
N ASN A 76 8.70 -0.74 8.96
CA ASN A 76 7.43 -0.39 8.31
C ASN A 76 7.19 -1.15 7.00
N LEU A 77 8.23 -1.37 6.19
CA LEU A 77 8.13 -2.12 4.95
C LEU A 77 8.00 -3.63 5.20
N LEU A 78 8.69 -4.17 6.20
CA LEU A 78 8.59 -5.58 6.58
C LEU A 78 7.18 -5.98 7.04
N GLN A 79 6.44 -5.05 7.65
CA GLN A 79 5.05 -5.30 8.06
C GLN A 79 4.15 -5.72 6.90
N TYR A 80 4.43 -5.31 5.66
CA TYR A 80 3.62 -5.71 4.50
C TYR A 80 3.69 -7.21 4.20
N PHE A 81 4.74 -7.92 4.62
CA PHE A 81 4.77 -9.37 4.49
C PHE A 81 3.69 -10.03 5.37
N ASP A 82 3.47 -9.52 6.57
CA ASP A 82 2.43 -10.06 7.45
C ASP A 82 1.05 -9.48 7.14
N LEU A 83 0.97 -8.18 6.78
CA LEU A 83 -0.29 -7.50 6.48
C LEU A 83 -0.89 -7.89 5.11
N VAL A 84 -0.05 -8.25 4.13
CA VAL A 84 -0.50 -8.49 2.75
C VAL A 84 -0.08 -9.86 2.25
N VAL A 85 1.22 -10.18 2.25
CA VAL A 85 1.73 -11.42 1.63
C VAL A 85 1.11 -12.65 2.29
N ARG A 86 1.15 -12.72 3.63
CA ARG A 86 0.62 -13.86 4.39
C ARG A 86 -0.87 -14.11 4.14
N PRO A 87 -1.77 -13.13 4.30
CA PRO A 87 -3.18 -13.29 3.93
C PRO A 87 -3.39 -13.72 2.48
N CYS A 88 -2.64 -13.14 1.52
CA CYS A 88 -2.73 -13.52 0.10
C CYS A 88 -2.40 -15.00 -0.12
N LEU A 89 -1.39 -15.54 0.56
CA LEU A 89 -1.02 -16.95 0.46
C LEU A 89 -2.01 -17.88 1.16
N GLU A 90 -2.46 -17.52 2.36
CA GLU A 90 -3.36 -18.35 3.17
C GLU A 90 -4.76 -18.45 2.57
N TRP A 91 -5.27 -17.35 2.00
CA TRP A 91 -6.62 -17.29 1.46
C TRP A 91 -6.68 -17.45 -0.05
N ASN A 92 -5.55 -17.39 -0.76
CA ASN A 92 -5.48 -17.48 -2.21
C ASN A 92 -6.50 -16.54 -2.87
N PHE A 93 -6.34 -15.23 -2.63
CA PHE A 93 -7.23 -14.21 -3.17
C PHE A 93 -7.20 -14.16 -4.70
N THR A 94 -8.37 -13.97 -5.29
CA THR A 94 -8.55 -13.78 -6.73
C THR A 94 -8.13 -12.37 -7.13
N GLU A 95 -7.85 -12.15 -8.41
CA GLU A 95 -7.50 -10.81 -8.91
C GLU A 95 -8.61 -9.79 -8.64
N MET A 96 -9.87 -10.22 -8.70
CA MET A 96 -11.02 -9.34 -8.41
C MET A 96 -11.00 -8.84 -6.95
N GLU A 97 -10.66 -9.71 -6.01
CA GLU A 97 -10.57 -9.38 -4.58
C GLU A 97 -9.37 -8.49 -4.27
N ILE A 98 -8.23 -8.74 -4.92
CA ILE A 98 -7.05 -7.88 -4.81
C ILE A 98 -7.34 -6.48 -5.37
N ASN A 99 -8.03 -6.40 -6.51
CA ASN A 99 -8.45 -5.12 -7.11
C ASN A 99 -9.47 -4.37 -6.24
N PHE A 100 -10.40 -5.10 -5.60
CA PHE A 100 -11.30 -4.52 -4.61
C PHE A 100 -10.52 -3.93 -3.42
N ALA A 101 -9.59 -4.69 -2.84
CA ALA A 101 -8.77 -4.25 -1.71
C ALA A 101 -7.93 -3.00 -2.08
N LEU A 102 -7.29 -3.02 -3.24
CA LEU A 102 -6.52 -1.90 -3.78
C LEU A 102 -7.38 -0.64 -3.95
N SER A 103 -8.60 -0.82 -4.48
CA SER A 103 -9.58 0.25 -4.66
C SER A 103 -10.03 0.83 -3.31
N GLN A 104 -10.31 -0.03 -2.34
CA GLN A 104 -10.63 0.38 -0.97
C GLN A 104 -9.49 1.21 -0.36
N ILE A 105 -8.23 0.76 -0.49
CA ILE A 105 -7.07 1.49 0.03
C ILE A 105 -6.95 2.88 -0.61
N VAL A 106 -6.98 2.95 -1.93
CA VAL A 106 -6.83 4.20 -2.69
C VAL A 106 -7.89 5.22 -2.31
N TRP A 107 -9.17 4.82 -2.35
CA TRP A 107 -10.28 5.75 -2.16
C TRP A 107 -10.47 6.14 -0.69
N ASN A 108 -10.30 5.23 0.25
CA ASN A 108 -10.36 5.57 1.68
C ASN A 108 -9.21 6.50 2.10
N TYR A 109 -8.05 6.39 1.46
CA TYR A 109 -6.92 7.26 1.76
C TYR A 109 -7.06 8.64 1.10
N ALA A 110 -7.38 8.67 -0.20
CA ALA A 110 -7.54 9.93 -0.94
C ALA A 110 -8.71 10.78 -0.43
N SER A 111 -9.85 10.17 -0.11
CA SER A 111 -11.05 10.88 0.34
C SER A 111 -10.81 11.67 1.63
N ARG A 112 -10.02 11.10 2.56
CA ARG A 112 -9.63 11.73 3.83
C ARG A 112 -8.71 12.93 3.63
N LYS A 113 -7.93 12.97 2.54
CA LYS A 113 -6.96 14.04 2.25
C LYS A 113 -7.57 15.17 1.42
N LEU A 114 -8.41 14.85 0.43
CA LEU A 114 -8.95 15.83 -0.52
C LEU A 114 -10.28 16.46 -0.08
N LEU A 115 -11.04 15.80 0.79
CA LEU A 115 -12.33 16.25 1.35
C LEU A 115 -13.35 16.72 0.28
N GLY A 116 -14.51 17.23 0.72
CA GLY A 116 -15.53 17.82 -0.15
C GLY A 116 -16.11 16.84 -1.18
N GLN A 117 -16.14 17.24 -2.46
CA GLN A 117 -16.70 16.42 -3.56
C GLN A 117 -15.99 15.06 -3.74
N THR A 118 -14.71 14.98 -3.35
CA THR A 118 -13.95 13.72 -3.43
C THR A 118 -14.47 12.69 -2.44
N LEU A 119 -14.97 13.12 -1.28
CA LEU A 119 -15.54 12.23 -0.28
C LEU A 119 -16.85 11.59 -0.79
N GLN A 120 -17.75 12.40 -1.35
CA GLN A 120 -19.01 11.90 -1.91
C GLN A 120 -18.78 10.95 -3.10
N ALA A 121 -17.82 11.29 -3.97
CA ALA A 121 -17.42 10.42 -5.08
C ALA A 121 -16.83 9.09 -4.57
N ALA A 122 -15.98 9.15 -3.53
CA ALA A 122 -15.42 7.97 -2.90
C ALA A 122 -16.51 7.07 -2.31
N ASP A 123 -17.45 7.62 -1.54
CA ASP A 123 -18.54 6.83 -0.93
C ASP A 123 -19.37 6.11 -2.00
N SER A 124 -19.70 6.82 -3.07
CA SER A 124 -20.47 6.26 -4.19
C SER A 124 -19.71 5.13 -4.90
N PHE A 125 -18.41 5.36 -5.18
CA PHE A 125 -17.55 4.36 -5.82
C PHE A 125 -17.32 3.13 -4.93
N LEU A 126 -17.08 3.33 -3.63
CA LEU A 126 -16.87 2.25 -2.67
C LEU A 126 -18.12 1.39 -2.49
N ALA A 127 -19.31 1.99 -2.55
CA ALA A 127 -20.58 1.25 -2.57
C ALA A 127 -20.70 0.40 -3.84
N GLU A 128 -20.41 0.98 -5.01
CA GLU A 128 -20.48 0.28 -6.30
C GLU A 128 -19.54 -0.93 -6.35
N ILE A 129 -18.26 -0.78 -5.99
CA ILE A 129 -17.32 -1.92 -6.00
C ILE A 129 -17.68 -2.99 -4.96
N SER A 130 -18.40 -2.63 -3.89
CA SER A 130 -18.87 -3.59 -2.89
C SER A 130 -20.01 -4.43 -3.44
N GLU A 131 -20.93 -3.83 -4.19
CA GLU A 131 -21.97 -4.56 -4.91
C GLU A 131 -21.37 -5.45 -6.01
N ASN A 132 -20.44 -4.92 -6.79
CA ASN A 132 -19.75 -5.71 -7.83
C ASN A 132 -19.03 -6.93 -7.23
N LEU A 133 -18.40 -6.78 -6.06
CA LEU A 133 -17.77 -7.91 -5.37
C LEU A 133 -18.80 -8.90 -4.83
N HIS A 134 -19.93 -8.43 -4.29
CA HIS A 134 -21.04 -9.28 -3.88
C HIS A 134 -21.58 -10.12 -5.04
N GLU A 135 -21.86 -9.48 -6.18
CA GLU A 135 -22.29 -10.16 -7.39
C GLU A 135 -21.25 -11.17 -7.87
N TYR A 136 -19.96 -10.82 -7.88
CA TYR A 136 -18.88 -11.74 -8.23
C TYR A 136 -18.86 -12.99 -7.33
N TYR A 137 -19.03 -12.84 -6.02
CA TYR A 137 -19.12 -13.97 -5.10
C TYR A 137 -20.30 -14.89 -5.39
N HIS A 138 -21.48 -14.34 -5.68
CA HIS A 138 -22.69 -15.11 -5.92
C HIS A 138 -22.76 -15.70 -7.34
N ASN A 139 -22.35 -14.94 -8.34
CA ASN A 139 -22.57 -15.25 -9.75
C ASN A 139 -21.42 -16.05 -10.35
N GLU A 140 -20.17 -15.70 -10.01
CA GLU A 140 -18.98 -16.34 -10.57
C GLU A 140 -18.43 -17.42 -9.64
N LEU A 141 -18.11 -17.07 -8.39
CA LEU A 141 -17.48 -18.02 -7.45
C LEU A 141 -18.48 -18.97 -6.77
N LYS A 142 -19.78 -18.66 -6.82
CA LYS A 142 -20.87 -19.45 -6.20
C LYS A 142 -20.64 -19.70 -4.70
N ILE A 143 -20.02 -18.76 -4.00
CA ILE A 143 -19.71 -18.87 -2.57
C ILE A 143 -20.93 -18.43 -1.76
N LYS A 144 -21.52 -19.35 -0.99
CA LYS A 144 -22.69 -19.06 -0.14
C LYS A 144 -22.38 -18.17 1.06
N ASN A 145 -21.19 -18.33 1.65
CA ASN A 145 -20.75 -17.56 2.81
C ASN A 145 -19.34 -17.00 2.57
N TYR A 146 -19.27 -15.84 1.91
CA TYR A 146 -18.01 -15.15 1.65
C TYR A 146 -17.61 -14.18 2.79
N ALA A 147 -18.41 -14.07 3.85
CA ALA A 147 -18.18 -13.10 4.93
C ALA A 147 -16.80 -13.24 5.61
N PRO A 148 -16.30 -14.45 5.94
CA PRO A 148 -14.96 -14.60 6.51
C PRO A 148 -13.86 -14.11 5.56
N ARG A 149 -14.04 -14.35 4.26
CA ARG A 149 -13.09 -13.96 3.23
C ARG A 149 -13.05 -12.44 3.07
N LEU A 150 -14.22 -11.81 3.02
CA LEU A 150 -14.33 -10.35 2.99
C LEU A 150 -13.76 -9.71 4.28
N ALA A 151 -13.97 -10.34 5.45
CA ALA A 151 -13.39 -9.86 6.69
C ALA A 151 -11.86 -9.78 6.62
N VAL A 152 -11.19 -10.83 6.13
CA VAL A 152 -9.73 -10.83 5.98
C VAL A 152 -9.27 -9.79 4.94
N ILE A 153 -9.98 -9.63 3.83
CA ILE A 153 -9.68 -8.57 2.86
C ILE A 153 -9.75 -7.19 3.52
N MET A 154 -10.79 -6.93 4.32
CA MET A 154 -10.94 -5.66 5.01
C MET A 154 -9.90 -5.47 6.12
N ASP A 155 -9.48 -6.54 6.80
CA ASP A 155 -8.38 -6.49 7.76
C ASP A 155 -7.06 -6.09 7.07
N MET A 156 -6.77 -6.63 5.89
CA MET A 156 -5.62 -6.20 5.08
C MET A 156 -5.71 -4.71 4.72
N VAL A 157 -6.87 -4.28 4.19
CA VAL A 157 -7.12 -2.88 3.81
C VAL A 157 -6.87 -1.94 5.00
N ASN A 158 -7.48 -2.25 6.15
CA ASN A 158 -7.37 -1.44 7.35
C ASN A 158 -5.95 -1.44 7.93
N GLY A 159 -5.28 -2.59 7.91
CA GLY A 159 -3.88 -2.72 8.33
C GLY A 159 -2.93 -1.87 7.49
N VAL A 160 -3.11 -1.89 6.17
CA VAL A 160 -2.33 -1.07 5.23
C VAL A 160 -2.58 0.41 5.44
N LEU A 161 -3.84 0.83 5.56
CA LEU A 161 -4.20 2.23 5.83
C LEU A 161 -3.64 2.72 7.17
N LYS A 162 -3.65 1.88 8.19
CA LYS A 162 -3.06 2.21 9.49
C LYS A 162 -1.54 2.36 9.39
N ASN A 163 -0.85 1.39 8.79
CA ASN A 163 0.60 1.46 8.58
C ASN A 163 1.00 2.69 7.74
N GLN A 164 0.19 3.04 6.75
CA GLN A 164 0.37 4.24 5.94
C GLN A 164 0.30 5.52 6.79
N LEU A 165 -0.69 5.65 7.67
CA LEU A 165 -0.79 6.81 8.57
C LEU A 165 0.35 6.88 9.59
N GLU A 166 0.84 5.73 10.06
CA GLU A 166 2.00 5.67 10.96
C GLU A 166 3.30 6.06 10.22
N HIS A 167 3.44 5.64 8.96
CA HIS A 167 4.54 6.03 8.09
C HIS A 167 4.55 7.55 7.84
N GLU A 168 3.40 8.16 7.53
CA GLU A 168 3.29 9.61 7.37
C GLU A 168 3.78 10.36 8.62
N LYS A 169 3.28 9.98 9.81
CA LYS A 169 3.72 10.58 11.08
C LYS A 169 5.22 10.43 11.30
N THR A 170 5.77 9.29 10.93
CA THR A 170 7.21 9.04 11.02
C THR A 170 7.99 9.98 10.08
N MET A 171 7.53 10.14 8.84
CA MET A 171 8.16 11.04 7.87
C MET A 171 8.06 12.50 8.31
N GLU A 172 6.90 12.94 8.79
CA GLU A 172 6.71 14.29 9.36
C GLU A 172 7.70 14.56 10.50
N MET A 173 7.87 13.61 11.42
CA MET A 173 8.86 13.71 12.51
C MET A 173 10.30 13.72 11.97
N ALA A 174 10.61 12.90 10.97
CA ALA A 174 11.94 12.87 10.38
C ALA A 174 12.32 14.21 9.76
N PHE A 175 11.37 14.88 9.08
CA PHE A 175 11.57 16.23 8.55
C PHE A 175 11.61 17.29 9.65
N LEU A 176 10.76 17.20 10.67
CA LEU A 176 10.73 18.18 11.77
C LEU A 176 12.05 18.22 12.57
N PHE A 177 12.71 17.08 12.73
CA PHE A 177 13.96 16.95 13.49
C PHE A 177 15.22 16.90 12.62
N ASP A 178 15.12 17.28 11.34
CA ASP A 178 16.23 17.26 10.38
C ASP A 178 17.01 15.92 10.40
N MET A 179 16.29 14.80 10.52
CA MET A 179 16.91 13.47 10.57
C MET A 179 17.59 13.10 9.26
N LEU A 180 17.19 13.76 8.16
CA LEU A 180 17.63 13.53 6.78
C LEU A 180 17.90 14.87 6.07
N SER A 181 19.01 14.96 5.37
CA SER A 181 19.30 16.01 4.40
C SER A 181 19.27 15.39 3.00
N ILE A 182 18.21 15.69 2.24
CA ILE A 182 17.98 15.13 0.90
C ILE A 182 17.43 16.25 0.01
N MET A 183 18.00 16.42 -1.19
CA MET A 183 17.39 17.25 -2.22
C MET A 183 16.47 16.38 -3.08
N VAL A 184 15.17 16.66 -3.05
CA VAL A 184 14.15 15.96 -3.84
C VAL A 184 13.52 16.90 -4.85
N SER A 185 13.21 16.39 -6.04
CA SER A 185 12.63 17.19 -7.13
C SER A 185 11.19 17.63 -6.83
N GLU A 186 10.42 16.78 -6.15
CA GLU A 186 9.03 17.05 -5.77
C GLU A 186 8.75 16.40 -4.40
N PRO A 187 8.76 17.18 -3.31
CA PRO A 187 8.60 16.66 -1.95
C PRO A 187 7.31 15.87 -1.74
N ALA A 188 6.23 16.22 -2.43
CA ALA A 188 4.93 15.58 -2.26
C ALA A 188 4.93 14.08 -2.56
N PHE A 189 5.87 13.58 -3.37
CA PHE A 189 6.01 12.14 -3.61
C PHE A 189 6.70 11.42 -2.44
N PHE A 190 7.55 12.11 -1.67
CA PHE A 190 8.36 11.49 -0.61
C PHE A 190 7.77 11.66 0.79
N THR A 191 6.73 12.48 0.94
CA THR A 191 6.00 12.70 2.19
C THR A 191 4.80 11.76 2.38
N VAL A 192 4.64 10.75 1.50
CA VAL A 192 3.58 9.72 1.48
C VAL A 192 4.16 8.31 1.54
#